data_AF-A0A7S4A010-F1
#
_entry.id   AF-A0A7S4A010-F1
#
_cell.length_a   1.000
_cell.length_b   1.000
_cell.length_c   1.000
_cell.angle_alpha   90.00
_cell.angle_beta   90.00
_cell.angle_gamma   90.00
#
_symmetry.space_group_name_H-M   'P 1'
#
loop_
_entity.id
_entity.type
_entity.pdbx_description
1 polymer ?
#
loop_
_entity_poly.entity_id
_entity_poly.type
_entity_poly.pdbx_seq_one_letter_code
_entity_poly.pdbx_strand_id
1 'polypeptide(L)'
;MAAAAPAAPQPFSPQEHARFVEGVEQYCRAHAGQVGGDACWAAIASHVQNRSADELKAHAQYYLMSLQSRSPELARAPTPVIWTAEENAYFEAQLAVVDEGSPQRFATIASGLPDKSEDDVRTWYEKLLGDLLEIERGARA
;
A
#
# COMPACT_ATOMS: atom_id res chain seq x y z
N MET A 1 22.92 6.79 -29.27
CA MET A 1 23.04 5.68 -28.31
C MET A 1 21.62 5.24 -27.98
N ALA A 2 21.18 4.10 -28.53
CA ALA A 2 19.84 3.59 -28.25
C ALA A 2 19.87 2.88 -26.89
N ALA A 3 19.02 3.32 -25.97
CA ALA A 3 18.78 2.60 -24.72
C ALA A 3 18.20 1.23 -25.08
N ALA A 4 18.86 0.17 -24.60
CA ALA A 4 18.37 -1.19 -24.76
C ALA A 4 17.00 -1.31 -24.07
N ALA A 5 16.03 -1.90 -24.76
CA ALA A 5 14.75 -2.28 -24.15
C ALA A 5 15.02 -3.22 -22.95
N PRO A 6 14.26 -3.11 -21.84
CA PRO A 6 14.39 -4.05 -20.75
C PRO A 6 14.07 -5.46 -21.25
N ALA A 7 14.94 -6.41 -20.93
CA ALA A 7 14.73 -7.82 -21.26
C ALA A 7 13.39 -8.29 -20.65
N ALA A 8 12.64 -9.10 -21.39
CA ALA A 8 11.45 -9.74 -20.84
C ALA A 8 11.84 -10.51 -19.58
N PRO A 9 11.09 -10.38 -18.46
CA PRO A 9 11.41 -11.10 -17.24
C PRO A 9 11.48 -12.60 -17.54
N GLN A 10 12.47 -13.28 -16.98
CA GLN A 10 12.62 -14.73 -17.10
C GLN A 10 11.30 -15.42 -16.72
N PRO A 11 10.84 -16.44 -17.47
CA PRO A 11 9.57 -17.09 -17.17
C PRO A 11 9.62 -17.75 -15.79
N PHE A 12 8.69 -17.38 -14.91
CA PHE A 12 8.49 -18.08 -13.63
C PHE A 12 7.88 -19.45 -13.91
N SER A 13 8.45 -20.50 -13.30
CA SER A 13 7.79 -21.81 -13.27
C SER A 13 6.49 -21.75 -12.47
N PRO A 14 5.56 -22.71 -12.66
CA PRO A 14 4.32 -22.77 -11.88
C PRO A 14 4.56 -22.80 -10.36
N GLN A 15 5.64 -23.45 -9.93
CA GLN A 15 6.00 -23.55 -8.52
C GLN A 15 6.56 -22.23 -7.96
N GLU A 16 7.40 -21.53 -8.73
CA GLU A 16 7.89 -20.19 -8.37
C GLU A 16 6.72 -19.19 -8.31
N HIS A 17 5.78 -19.26 -9.25
CA HIS A 17 4.59 -18.42 -9.25
C HIS A 17 3.69 -18.67 -8.03
N ALA A 18 3.47 -19.94 -7.67
CA ALA A 18 2.67 -20.29 -6.49
C ALA A 18 3.30 -19.72 -5.19
N ARG A 19 4.63 -19.86 -5.04
CA ARG A 19 5.36 -19.30 -3.90
C ARG A 19 5.35 -17.76 -3.89
N PHE A 20 5.40 -17.15 -5.06
CA PHE A 20 5.26 -15.69 -5.20
C PHE A 20 3.88 -15.21 -4.70
N VAL A 21 2.79 -15.86 -5.11
CA VAL A 21 1.43 -15.50 -4.67
C VAL A 21 1.28 -15.69 -3.16
N GLU A 22 1.74 -16.82 -2.63
CA GLU A 22 1.72 -17.09 -1.18
C GLU A 22 2.54 -16.04 -0.39
N GLY A 23 3.71 -15.67 -0.90
CA GLY A 23 4.56 -14.64 -0.29
C GLY A 23 3.90 -13.26 -0.28
N VAL A 24 3.20 -12.88 -1.35
CA VAL A 24 2.43 -11.63 -1.41
C VAL A 24 1.31 -11.64 -0.37
N GLU A 25 0.55 -12.73 -0.25
CA GLU A 25 -0.55 -12.83 0.73
C GLU A 25 -0.07 -12.80 2.19
N GLN A 26 1.04 -13.48 2.51
CA GLN A 26 1.54 -13.56 3.88
C GLN A 26 2.32 -12.31 4.31
N TYR A 27 3.19 -11.77 3.46
CA TYR A 27 4.12 -10.71 3.85
C TYR A 27 3.63 -9.29 3.51
N CYS A 28 2.98 -9.10 2.35
CA CYS A 28 2.49 -7.77 1.96
C CYS A 28 1.21 -7.39 2.71
N ARG A 29 0.34 -8.35 3.06
CA ARG A 29 -0.87 -8.07 3.86
C ARG A 29 -0.55 -7.63 5.29
N ALA A 30 0.49 -8.19 5.90
CA ALA A 30 0.90 -7.87 7.27
C ALA A 30 1.62 -6.51 7.41
N HIS A 31 2.17 -5.97 6.32
CA HIS A 31 2.91 -4.70 6.29
C HIS A 31 2.25 -3.61 5.43
N ALA A 32 1.00 -3.84 4.99
CA ALA A 32 0.22 -2.86 4.23
C ALA A 32 -0.07 -1.63 5.12
N GLY A 33 0.82 -0.63 5.06
CA GLY A 33 0.73 0.61 5.84
C GLY A 33 1.95 0.93 6.71
N GLN A 34 2.96 0.06 6.80
CA GLN A 34 4.14 0.32 7.63
C GLN A 34 5.45 0.10 6.86
N VAL A 35 6.24 1.19 6.77
CA VAL A 35 7.67 1.30 6.41
C VAL A 35 8.10 0.57 5.14
N GLY A 36 8.18 1.32 4.04
CA GLY A 36 9.06 1.04 2.90
C GLY A 36 8.75 -0.25 2.14
N GLY A 37 8.05 -0.11 1.01
CA GLY A 37 7.69 -1.22 0.13
C GLY A 37 8.84 -2.14 -0.30
N ASP A 38 10.11 -1.78 -0.09
CA ASP A 38 11.27 -2.64 -0.37
C ASP A 38 11.47 -3.81 0.61
N ALA A 39 11.07 -3.67 1.88
CA ALA A 39 11.31 -4.72 2.88
C ALA A 39 10.48 -5.99 2.64
N CYS A 40 9.24 -5.84 2.15
CA CYS A 40 8.40 -6.99 1.83
C CYS A 40 8.92 -7.76 0.61
N TRP A 41 9.41 -7.06 -0.42
CA TRP A 41 9.99 -7.71 -1.60
C TRP A 41 11.27 -8.47 -1.27
N ALA A 42 12.10 -7.94 -0.36
CA ALA A 42 13.29 -8.65 0.13
C ALA A 42 12.93 -9.92 0.93
N ALA A 43 11.83 -9.89 1.71
CA ALA A 43 11.33 -11.06 2.42
C ALA A 43 10.80 -12.13 1.45
N ILE A 44 10.03 -11.74 0.43
CA ILE A 44 9.51 -12.67 -0.60
C ILE A 44 10.66 -13.25 -1.44
N ALA A 45 11.69 -12.45 -1.76
CA ALA A 45 12.90 -12.89 -2.47
C ALA A 45 13.61 -14.05 -1.76
N SER A 46 13.64 -14.00 -0.42
CA SER A 46 14.22 -15.08 0.39
C SER A 46 13.42 -16.38 0.32
N HIS A 47 12.13 -16.31 -0.05
CA HIS A 47 11.21 -17.45 -0.12
C HIS A 47 11.07 -18.06 -1.53
N VAL A 48 11.28 -17.25 -2.58
CA VAL A 48 11.14 -17.67 -3.98
C VAL A 48 12.51 -17.95 -4.60
N GLN A 49 12.97 -19.20 -4.49
CA GLN A 49 14.07 -19.85 -5.25
C GLN A 49 15.11 -18.91 -5.92
N ASN A 50 15.82 -18.11 -5.11
CA ASN A 50 16.95 -17.28 -5.53
C ASN A 50 16.60 -16.13 -6.51
N ARG A 51 15.38 -15.60 -6.45
CA ARG A 51 14.95 -14.41 -7.22
C ARG A 51 15.30 -13.13 -6.48
N SER A 52 15.77 -12.13 -7.22
CA SER A 52 15.99 -10.78 -6.69
C SER A 52 14.68 -10.02 -6.48
N ALA A 53 14.70 -8.99 -5.63
CA ALA A 53 13.54 -8.12 -5.41
C ALA A 53 13.09 -7.44 -6.72
N ASP A 54 14.03 -7.05 -7.59
CA ASP A 54 13.73 -6.45 -8.90
C ASP A 54 13.01 -7.43 -9.85
N GLU A 55 13.41 -8.70 -9.88
CA GLU A 55 12.73 -9.74 -10.66
C GLU A 55 11.30 -9.98 -10.17
N LEU A 56 11.09 -9.99 -8.86
CA LEU A 56 9.75 -10.15 -8.27
C LEU A 56 8.85 -8.96 -8.55
N LYS A 57 9.39 -7.73 -8.49
CA LYS A 57 8.65 -6.51 -8.85
C LYS A 57 8.23 -6.52 -10.33
N ALA A 58 9.14 -6.89 -11.23
CA ALA A 58 8.83 -6.99 -12.66
C ALA A 58 7.76 -8.06 -12.94
N HIS A 59 7.85 -9.21 -12.28
CA HIS A 59 6.85 -10.28 -12.38
C HIS A 59 5.49 -9.85 -11.79
N ALA A 60 5.47 -9.13 -10.67
CA ALA A 60 4.26 -8.57 -10.08
C ALA A 60 3.55 -7.59 -11.02
N GLN A 61 4.30 -6.68 -11.64
CA GLN A 61 3.78 -5.72 -12.62
C GLN A 61 3.18 -6.44 -13.84
N TYR A 62 3.89 -7.44 -14.39
CA TYR A 62 3.39 -8.22 -15.51
C TYR A 62 2.12 -9.02 -15.16
N TYR A 63 2.11 -9.63 -13.97
CA TYR A 63 0.96 -10.39 -13.49
C TYR A 63 -0.27 -9.50 -13.29
N LEU A 64 -0.10 -8.31 -12.69
CA LEU A 64 -1.18 -7.34 -12.52
C LEU A 64 -1.74 -6.88 -13.87
N MET A 65 -0.88 -6.55 -14.84
CA MET A 65 -1.32 -6.12 -16.17
C MET A 65 -2.06 -7.24 -16.91
N SER A 66 -1.63 -8.50 -16.72
CA SER A 66 -2.31 -9.68 -17.24
C SER A 66 -3.67 -9.91 -16.59
N LEU A 67 -3.80 -9.70 -15.28
CA LEU A 67 -5.07 -9.78 -14.55
C LEU A 67 -6.04 -8.68 -14.99
N GLN A 68 -5.59 -7.43 -15.09
CA GLN A 68 -6.40 -6.30 -15.55
C GLN A 68 -6.93 -6.49 -16.97
N SER A 69 -6.13 -7.11 -17.85
CA SER A 69 -6.53 -7.43 -19.22
C SER A 69 -7.62 -8.51 -19.28
N ARG A 70 -7.61 -9.45 -18.33
CA ARG A 70 -8.58 -10.56 -18.23
C ARG A 70 -9.84 -10.18 -17.46
N SER A 71 -9.75 -9.19 -16.58
CA SER A 71 -10.81 -8.71 -15.70
C SER A 71 -10.84 -7.17 -15.72
N PRO A 72 -11.55 -6.56 -16.68
CA PRO A 72 -11.61 -5.10 -16.81
C PRO A 72 -12.28 -4.42 -15.60
N GLU A 73 -13.06 -5.17 -14.81
CA GLU A 73 -13.59 -4.73 -13.51
C GLU A 73 -12.48 -4.43 -12.48
N LEU A 74 -11.39 -5.20 -12.49
CA LEU A 74 -10.26 -5.01 -11.59
C LEU A 74 -9.44 -3.77 -11.98
N ALA A 75 -9.38 -3.44 -13.28
CA ALA A 75 -8.78 -2.20 -13.75
C ALA A 75 -9.62 -0.96 -13.38
N ARG A 76 -10.92 -1.14 -13.15
CA ARG A 76 -11.88 -0.09 -12.75
C ARG A 76 -12.14 -0.03 -11.25
N ALA A 77 -11.57 -0.95 -10.48
CA ALA A 77 -11.67 -0.94 -9.04
C ALA A 77 -10.91 0.27 -8.47
N PRO A 78 -11.44 0.94 -7.44
CA PRO A 78 -10.72 2.03 -6.77
C PRO A 78 -9.42 1.49 -6.19
N THR A 79 -8.31 2.17 -6.47
CA THR A 79 -7.02 1.83 -5.86
C THR A 79 -7.10 2.10 -4.35
N PRO A 80 -6.58 1.19 -3.50
CA PRO A 80 -6.59 1.42 -2.07
C PRO A 80 -5.80 2.69 -1.74
N VAL A 81 -6.36 3.51 -0.85
CA VAL A 81 -5.74 4.75 -0.39
C VAL A 81 -4.65 4.41 0.61
N ILE A 82 -3.41 4.64 0.21
CA ILE A 82 -2.22 4.35 1.03
C ILE A 82 -1.77 5.63 1.73
N TRP A 83 -1.57 5.56 3.04
CA TRP A 83 -1.00 6.63 3.85
C TRP A 83 0.48 6.35 4.10
N THR A 84 1.33 7.26 3.67
CA THR A 84 2.76 7.25 4.00
C THR A 84 3.00 7.78 5.41
N ALA A 85 4.19 7.53 5.94
CA ALA A 85 4.58 8.04 7.26
C ALA A 85 4.58 9.58 7.30
N GLU A 86 5.01 10.24 6.22
CA GLU A 86 5.04 11.70 6.11
C GLU A 86 3.62 12.29 6.05
N GLU A 87 2.73 11.70 5.26
CA GLU A 87 1.32 12.09 5.20
C GLU A 87 0.62 11.89 6.55
N ASN A 88 0.88 10.76 7.23
CA ASN A 88 0.31 10.50 8.54
C ASN A 88 0.82 11.49 9.61
N ALA A 89 2.12 11.79 9.60
CA ALA A 89 2.70 12.80 10.50
C ALA A 89 2.11 14.19 10.25
N TYR A 90 1.91 14.58 8.98
CA TYR A 90 1.24 15.83 8.64
C TYR A 90 -0.21 15.84 9.13
N PHE A 91 -0.95 14.76 8.89
CA PHE A 91 -2.33 14.59 9.33
C PHE A 91 -2.47 14.74 10.85
N GLU A 92 -1.64 14.03 11.64
CA GLU A 92 -1.65 14.13 13.10
C GLU A 92 -1.29 15.54 13.59
N ALA A 93 -0.29 16.17 12.98
CA ALA A 93 0.09 17.54 13.31
C ALA A 93 -1.05 18.53 13.03
N GLN A 94 -1.78 18.37 11.92
CA GLN A 94 -2.91 19.23 11.61
C GLN A 94 -4.12 18.96 12.51
N LEU A 95 -4.35 17.72 12.98
CA LEU A 95 -5.40 17.45 13.97
C LEU A 95 -5.22 18.25 15.27
N ALA A 96 -3.96 18.52 15.65
CA ALA A 96 -3.64 19.33 16.82
C ALA A 96 -3.85 20.84 16.60
N VAL A 97 -3.79 21.32 15.36
CA VAL A 97 -3.93 22.73 15.01
C VAL A 97 -5.38 23.08 14.68
N VAL A 98 -6.08 22.20 13.97
CA VAL A 98 -7.43 22.45 13.48
C VAL A 98 -8.44 21.99 14.50
N ASP A 99 -9.26 22.95 14.94
CA ASP A 99 -10.31 22.75 15.95
C ASP A 99 -11.25 21.58 15.60
N GLU A 100 -11.61 20.79 16.60
CA GLU A 100 -12.47 19.62 16.45
C GLU A 100 -13.90 19.95 16.03
N GLY A 101 -14.44 21.10 16.46
CA GLY A 101 -15.76 21.55 16.08
C GLY A 101 -15.81 22.21 14.70
N SER A 102 -14.67 22.38 14.02
CA SER A 102 -14.62 23.04 12.72
C SER A 102 -15.27 22.18 11.63
N PRO A 103 -16.31 22.66 10.94
CA PRO A 103 -16.93 21.92 9.83
C PRO A 103 -15.98 21.77 8.63
N GLN A 104 -14.92 22.57 8.57
CA GLN A 104 -13.90 22.56 7.51
C GLN A 104 -12.65 21.77 7.92
N ARG A 105 -12.67 21.04 9.04
CA ARG A 105 -11.49 20.36 9.60
C ARG A 105 -10.81 19.47 8.58
N PHE A 106 -11.57 18.53 8.01
CA PHE A 106 -11.04 17.56 7.05
C PHE A 106 -10.65 18.22 5.72
N ALA A 107 -11.41 19.20 5.24
CA ALA A 107 -11.07 19.94 4.02
C ALA A 107 -9.74 20.69 4.16
N THR A 108 -9.52 21.29 5.35
CA THR A 108 -8.29 22.02 5.67
C THR A 108 -7.09 21.07 5.70
N ILE A 109 -7.23 19.92 6.35
CA ILE A 109 -6.15 18.91 6.41
C ILE A 109 -5.86 18.34 5.01
N ALA A 110 -6.90 18.02 4.23
CA ALA A 110 -6.76 17.51 2.87
C ALA A 110 -6.04 18.50 1.93
N SER A 111 -6.16 19.81 2.18
CA SER A 111 -5.47 20.82 1.35
C SER A 111 -3.94 20.71 1.36
N GLY A 112 -3.36 20.09 2.38
CA GLY A 112 -1.92 19.81 2.46
C GLY A 112 -1.51 18.43 1.96
N LEU A 113 -2.47 17.61 1.51
CA LEU A 113 -2.25 16.23 1.08
C LEU A 113 -2.66 16.09 -0.40
N PRO A 114 -1.73 16.16 -1.37
CA PRO A 114 -2.06 16.27 -2.79
C PRO A 114 -2.84 15.07 -3.35
N ASP A 115 -2.64 13.88 -2.79
CA ASP A 115 -3.27 12.63 -3.23
C ASP A 115 -4.36 12.13 -2.27
N LYS A 116 -4.86 12.99 -1.36
CA LYS A 116 -5.91 12.62 -0.40
C LYS A 116 -7.08 13.59 -0.47
N SER A 117 -8.28 13.05 -0.58
CA SER A 117 -9.52 13.82 -0.51
C SER A 117 -9.97 14.05 0.93
N GLU A 118 -10.91 14.98 1.13
CA GLU A 118 -11.55 15.18 2.44
C GLU A 118 -12.14 13.87 3.01
N ASP A 119 -12.73 13.04 2.14
CA ASP A 119 -13.33 11.77 2.54
C ASP A 119 -12.28 10.74 2.98
N ASP A 120 -11.11 10.73 2.32
CA ASP A 120 -9.98 9.89 2.71
C ASP A 120 -9.46 10.28 4.09
N VAL A 121 -9.34 11.59 4.35
CA VAL A 121 -8.92 12.14 5.65
C VAL A 121 -9.94 11.80 6.73
N ARG A 122 -11.24 11.92 6.45
CA ARG A 122 -12.32 11.57 7.40
C ARG A 122 -12.28 10.08 7.72
N THR A 123 -12.20 9.22 6.70
CA THR A 123 -12.12 7.77 6.87
C THR A 123 -10.88 7.38 7.69
N TRP A 124 -9.75 8.06 7.48
CA TRP A 124 -8.53 7.82 8.26
C TRP A 124 -8.68 8.24 9.73
N TYR A 125 -9.33 9.38 9.98
CA TYR A 125 -9.65 9.84 11.33
C TYR A 125 -10.58 8.87 12.08
N GLU A 126 -11.62 8.35 11.42
CA GLU A 126 -12.51 7.35 12.03
C GLU A 126 -11.78 6.06 12.42
N LYS A 127 -10.83 5.61 11.60
CA LYS A 127 -9.95 4.46 11.94
C LYS A 127 -9.10 4.76 13.16
N LEU A 128 -8.48 5.95 13.22
CA LEU A 128 -7.69 6.38 14.37
C LEU A 128 -8.54 6.38 15.66
N LEU A 129 -9.77 6.90 15.61
CA LEU A 129 -10.69 6.85 16.76
C LEU A 129 -11.03 5.42 17.17
N GLY A 130 -11.26 4.53 16.20
CA GLY A 130 -11.45 3.10 16.45
C GLY A 130 -10.27 2.48 17.19
N ASP A 131 -9.05 2.69 16.68
CA ASP A 131 -7.81 2.18 17.29
C ASP A 131 -7.62 2.73 18.72
N LEU A 132 -7.87 4.03 18.94
CA LEU A 132 -7.79 4.64 20.26
C LEU A 132 -8.80 4.02 21.24
N LEU A 133 -10.05 3.80 20.80
CA LEU A 133 -11.07 3.14 21.62
C LEU A 133 -10.70 1.70 21.96
N GLU A 134 -10.05 0.96 21.05
CA GLU A 134 -9.57 -0.39 21.33
C GLU A 134 -8.43 -0.39 22.35
N ILE A 135 -7.50 0.56 22.25
CA ILE A 135 -6.42 0.76 23.23
C ILE A 135 -7.00 1.08 24.61
N GLU A 136 -7.94 2.03 24.69
CA GLU A 136 -8.58 2.42 25.95
C GLU A 136 -9.37 1.28 26.60
N ARG A 137 -9.94 0.39 25.78
CA ARG A 137 -10.65 -0.82 26.25
C ARG A 137 -9.71 -1.97 26.63
N GLY A 138 -8.39 -1.82 26.45
CA GLY A 138 -7.40 -2.86 26.69
C GLY A 138 -7.48 -4.04 25.71
N ALA A 139 -8.11 -3.85 24.56
CA ALA A 139 -8.31 -4.90 23.54
C ALA A 139 -7.11 -5.05 22.58
N ARG A 140 -6.15 -4.13 22.64
CA ARG A 140 -4.93 -4.15 21.85
C ARG A 140 -3.76 -3.73 22.74
N ALA A 141 -2.83 -4.66 23.00
CA ALA A 141 -1.57 -4.48 23.70
C ALA A 141 -0.43 -5.01 22.85
#